data_AF-A0A1J4RKN4-F1
#
_entry.id   AF-A0A1J4RKN4-F1
#
_cell.length_a   1.000
_cell.length_b   1.000
_cell.length_c   1.000
_cell.angle_alpha   90.00
_cell.angle_beta   90.00
_cell.angle_gamma   90.00
#
_symmetry.space_group_name_H-M   'P 1'
#
loop_
_entity.id
_entity.type
_entity.pdbx_description
1 polymer ?
#
loop_
_entity_poly.entity_id
_entity_poly.type
_entity_poly.pdbx_seq_one_letter_code
_entity_poly.pdbx_strand_id
1 'polypeptide(L)'
;MPKHVVKSLYYITHINNLPSILRYGILSHRQVEIQGIPFTPVYNPEIVANREQRLTPDRKSLWDYANVYFQPRNPMLYKVISETDKKDVVIVAVKPQVVDAQGAFISLGNAASSLSPLLDIKSGLQSINGEYWQIINNDWWKTEDGTKRKIMAECLIPNGIPPTDIHSVYVTSPAVAERIRPVLNEFPHPVSVVVEPHMFFQPRRHGAITDKLSWVDGDMFFSQMQTLTVSVNTVGVMGKGLASRAKYQFPDMYVVYQDVCKSKALVMGMPYLYKREASLDEDLADEPLSMPNLNANKWFLLFPTKEHWKEGSDPKGIETGLGWLLENYKTEGVQSIAMPALGCGLGGLDWKDMGPLMCRYLSKMDVRASIYLPQEQQIAPEFLRREFLLGK
;
A
#
# COMPACT_ATOMS: atom_id res chain seq x y z
N MET A 1 -22.45 19.23 1.51
CA MET A 1 -21.36 18.26 1.20
C MET A 1 -21.86 16.88 1.59
N PRO A 2 -21.55 15.82 0.82
CA PRO A 2 -21.92 14.46 1.24
C PRO A 2 -21.27 14.19 2.60
N LYS A 3 -22.06 13.74 3.58
CA LYS A 3 -21.51 13.29 4.87
C LYS A 3 -20.70 12.04 4.59
N HIS A 4 -19.39 12.13 4.75
CA HIS A 4 -18.52 10.96 4.79
C HIS A 4 -18.87 10.14 6.03
N VAL A 5 -18.93 8.82 5.88
CA VAL A 5 -19.35 7.91 6.95
C VAL A 5 -18.33 6.78 7.09
N VAL A 6 -17.77 6.64 8.28
CA VAL A 6 -16.93 5.51 8.68
C VAL A 6 -17.79 4.25 8.69
N LYS A 7 -17.44 3.26 7.86
CA LYS A 7 -18.20 2.01 7.72
C LYS A 7 -17.77 0.92 8.69
N SER A 8 -16.48 0.88 9.01
CA SER A 8 -15.86 -0.10 9.90
C SER A 8 -14.59 0.50 10.49
N LEU A 9 -14.13 -0.08 11.58
CA LEU A 9 -12.77 0.11 12.12
C LEU A 9 -12.04 -1.23 12.08
N TYR A 10 -10.72 -1.19 12.13
CA TYR A 10 -9.91 -2.36 11.79
C TYR A 10 -8.81 -2.62 12.80
N TYR A 11 -8.62 -3.89 13.13
CA TYR A 11 -7.58 -4.38 14.03
C TYR A 11 -6.65 -5.33 13.28
N ILE A 12 -5.35 -5.04 13.28
CA ILE A 12 -4.34 -5.85 12.60
C ILE A 12 -3.76 -6.82 13.62
N THR A 13 -3.74 -8.12 13.31
CA THR A 13 -3.29 -9.14 14.26
C THR A 13 -2.77 -10.40 13.56
N HIS A 14 -2.12 -11.26 14.32
CA HIS A 14 -1.69 -12.58 13.85
C HIS A 14 -2.86 -13.56 13.84
N ILE A 15 -2.88 -14.47 12.88
CA ILE A 15 -3.97 -15.44 12.70
C ILE A 15 -4.21 -16.33 13.93
N ASN A 16 -3.13 -16.67 14.65
CA ASN A 16 -3.19 -17.45 15.88
C ASN A 16 -3.93 -16.74 17.03
N ASN A 17 -4.15 -15.42 16.94
CA ASN A 17 -4.89 -14.67 17.95
C ASN A 17 -6.40 -14.71 17.70
N LEU A 18 -6.86 -15.18 16.53
CA LEU A 18 -8.29 -15.23 16.21
C LEU A 18 -9.12 -15.99 17.26
N PRO A 19 -8.73 -17.19 17.75
CA PRO A 19 -9.54 -17.90 18.74
C PRO A 19 -9.78 -17.10 20.02
N SER A 20 -8.76 -16.42 20.56
CA SER A 20 -8.92 -15.60 21.77
C SER A 20 -9.71 -14.33 21.48
N ILE A 21 -9.49 -13.68 20.34
CA ILE A 21 -10.23 -12.48 19.93
C ILE A 21 -11.72 -12.78 19.73
N LEU A 22 -12.07 -13.91 19.12
CA LEU A 22 -13.46 -14.31 18.90
C LEU A 22 -14.14 -14.76 20.20
N ARG A 23 -13.36 -15.22 21.18
CA ARG A 23 -13.87 -15.65 22.50
C ARG A 23 -14.07 -14.48 23.46
N TYR A 24 -13.07 -13.61 23.59
CA TYR A 24 -13.01 -12.57 24.61
C TYR A 24 -13.20 -11.15 24.07
N GLY A 25 -13.03 -10.97 22.76
CA GLY A 25 -13.05 -9.67 22.11
C GLY A 25 -11.65 -9.16 21.79
N ILE A 26 -11.57 -7.98 21.18
CA ILE A 26 -10.30 -7.28 20.99
C ILE A 26 -10.01 -6.54 22.29
N LEU A 27 -9.18 -7.12 23.14
CA LEU A 27 -8.85 -6.57 24.46
C LEU A 27 -7.70 -5.57 24.39
N SER A 28 -7.66 -4.64 25.36
CA SER A 28 -6.49 -3.81 25.61
C SER A 28 -5.33 -4.65 26.14
N HIS A 29 -4.10 -4.15 25.98
CA HIS A 29 -2.91 -4.86 26.47
C HIS A 29 -3.00 -5.18 27.96
N ARG A 30 -3.48 -4.23 28.78
CA ARG A 30 -3.67 -4.47 30.22
C ARG A 30 -4.64 -5.61 30.49
N GLN A 31 -5.73 -5.72 29.73
CA GLN A 31 -6.70 -6.80 29.90
C GLN A 31 -6.15 -8.16 29.46
N VAL A 32 -5.35 -8.21 28.38
CA VAL A 32 -4.65 -9.42 27.93
C VAL A 32 -3.72 -9.95 29.03
N GLU A 33 -2.94 -9.07 29.67
CA GLU A 33 -2.03 -9.45 30.76
C GLU A 33 -2.76 -9.92 32.02
N ILE A 34 -3.74 -9.15 32.48
CA ILE A 34 -4.53 -9.51 33.68
C ILE A 34 -5.19 -10.88 33.53
N GLN A 35 -5.67 -11.19 32.31
CA GLN A 35 -6.35 -12.46 32.03
C GLN A 35 -5.38 -13.59 31.64
N GLY A 36 -4.07 -13.31 31.51
CA GLY A 36 -3.07 -14.30 31.13
C GLY A 36 -3.31 -14.92 29.76
N ILE A 37 -3.86 -14.16 28.81
CA ILE A 37 -4.21 -14.68 27.49
C ILE A 37 -2.93 -14.77 26.64
N PRO A 38 -2.55 -15.96 26.13
CA PRO A 38 -1.42 -16.08 25.24
C PRO A 38 -1.74 -15.40 23.90
N PHE A 39 -0.76 -14.67 23.36
CA PHE A 39 -0.89 -14.01 22.07
C PHE A 39 0.41 -14.10 21.28
N THR A 40 0.28 -14.07 19.95
CA THR A 40 1.39 -13.91 19.01
C THR A 40 1.51 -12.42 18.67
N PRO A 41 2.61 -11.75 19.04
CA PRO A 41 2.80 -10.33 18.73
C PRO A 41 2.92 -10.11 17.22
N VAL A 42 2.37 -8.99 16.74
CA VAL A 42 2.59 -8.47 15.37
C VAL A 42 3.30 -7.11 15.38
N TYR A 43 3.67 -6.62 16.56
CA TYR A 43 4.21 -5.29 16.77
C TYR A 43 5.61 -5.35 17.35
N ASN A 44 6.40 -4.31 17.12
CA ASN A 44 7.72 -4.13 17.74
C ASN A 44 7.54 -3.82 19.24
N PRO A 45 8.27 -4.48 20.16
CA PRO A 45 8.25 -4.20 21.60
C PRO A 45 8.45 -2.72 21.97
N GLU A 46 9.26 -1.97 21.21
CA GLU A 46 9.53 -0.55 21.47
C GLU A 46 8.28 0.33 21.28
N ILE A 47 7.47 0.03 20.27
CA ILE A 47 6.19 0.74 20.02
C ILE A 47 5.24 0.52 21.20
N VAL A 48 5.22 -0.70 21.75
CA VAL A 48 4.37 -1.05 22.89
C VAL A 48 4.81 -0.29 24.15
N ALA A 49 6.11 -0.16 24.38
CA ALA A 49 6.65 0.62 25.50
C ALA A 49 6.28 2.11 25.40
N ASN A 50 6.37 2.70 24.21
CA ASN A 50 5.96 4.08 23.97
C ASN A 50 4.46 4.30 24.24
N ARG A 51 3.63 3.31 23.89
CA ARG A 51 2.19 3.35 24.19
C ARG A 51 1.89 3.27 25.67
N GLU A 52 2.68 2.52 26.45
CA GLU A 52 2.48 2.42 27.90
C GLU A 52 2.65 3.77 28.60
N GLN A 53 3.65 4.54 28.17
CA GLN A 53 3.99 5.84 28.75
C GLN A 53 3.06 6.98 28.30
N ARG A 54 2.38 6.80 27.16
CA ARG A 54 1.48 7.81 26.61
C ARG A 54 0.16 7.82 27.37
N LEU A 55 -0.18 8.98 27.92
CA LEU A 55 -1.44 9.17 28.64
C LEU A 55 -2.52 9.84 27.78
N THR A 56 -3.76 9.41 27.96
CA THR A 56 -4.98 10.05 27.46
C THR A 56 -5.31 11.34 28.24
N PRO A 57 -6.24 12.18 27.74
CA PRO A 57 -6.69 13.37 28.47
C PRO A 57 -7.23 13.10 29.88
N ASP A 58 -7.81 11.91 30.12
CA ASP A 58 -8.26 11.43 31.44
C ASP A 58 -7.15 10.73 32.26
N ARG A 59 -5.88 10.88 31.84
CA ARG A 59 -4.67 10.37 32.52
C ARG A 59 -4.57 8.85 32.63
N LYS A 60 -5.23 8.10 31.75
CA LYS A 60 -5.06 6.65 31.62
C LYS A 60 -3.98 6.34 30.58
N SER A 61 -3.34 5.19 30.73
CA SER A 61 -2.33 4.76 29.75
C SER A 61 -3.01 4.29 28.47
N LEU A 62 -2.38 4.44 27.30
CA LEU A 62 -2.92 3.82 26.08
C LEU A 62 -2.99 2.29 26.17
N TRP A 63 -2.26 1.66 27.10
CA TRP A 63 -2.40 0.22 27.38
C TRP A 63 -3.76 -0.18 27.95
N ASP A 64 -4.51 0.77 28.49
CA ASP A 64 -5.88 0.56 28.97
C ASP A 64 -6.89 0.53 27.82
N TYR A 65 -6.47 0.78 26.58
CA TYR A 65 -7.33 0.89 25.41
C TYR A 65 -7.01 -0.17 24.36
N ALA A 66 -8.05 -0.79 23.80
CA ALA A 66 -7.96 -1.50 22.54
C ALA A 66 -7.96 -0.47 21.40
N ASN A 67 -7.00 -0.58 20.48
CA ASN A 67 -6.85 0.37 19.38
C ASN A 67 -7.32 -0.21 18.06
N VAL A 68 -8.12 0.54 17.31
CA VAL A 68 -8.60 0.14 15.99
C VAL A 68 -8.44 1.29 14.99
N TYR A 69 -7.96 0.98 13.80
CA TYR A 69 -7.65 1.96 12.76
C TYR A 69 -8.87 2.35 11.94
N PHE A 70 -8.89 3.60 11.46
CA PHE A 70 -9.85 4.03 10.44
C PHE A 70 -9.46 3.53 9.03
N GLN A 71 -8.17 3.34 8.79
CA GLN A 71 -7.60 2.79 7.55
C GLN A 71 -6.58 1.72 7.92
N PRO A 72 -6.83 0.42 7.63
CA PRO A 72 -5.89 -0.64 7.96
C PRO A 72 -4.70 -0.68 7.00
N ARG A 73 -4.88 -0.24 5.75
CA ARG A 73 -3.81 -0.19 4.74
C ARG A 73 -2.92 1.03 4.98
N ASN A 74 -2.10 0.96 6.03
CA ASN A 74 -1.31 2.07 6.56
C ASN A 74 0.17 1.66 6.82
N PRO A 75 1.05 2.59 7.22
CA PRO A 75 2.46 2.30 7.51
C PRO A 75 2.71 1.20 8.54
N MET A 76 1.84 1.08 9.55
CA MET A 76 1.94 0.04 10.56
C MET A 76 1.74 -1.33 9.92
N LEU A 77 0.64 -1.51 9.16
CA LEU A 77 0.43 -2.77 8.44
C LEU A 77 1.59 -3.09 7.49
N TYR A 78 2.10 -2.10 6.76
CA TYR A 78 3.23 -2.28 5.85
C TYR A 78 4.47 -2.85 6.56
N LYS A 79 4.78 -2.35 7.76
CA LYS A 79 5.84 -2.89 8.62
C LYS A 79 5.56 -4.34 8.99
N VAL A 80 4.38 -4.63 9.53
CA VAL A 80 3.99 -5.98 9.98
C VAL A 80 4.18 -7.01 8.86
N ILE A 81 3.69 -6.72 7.66
CA ILE A 81 3.76 -7.65 6.53
C ILE A 81 5.15 -7.73 5.88
N SER A 82 6.09 -6.88 6.30
CA SER A 82 7.50 -6.93 5.89
C SER A 82 8.34 -7.78 6.86
N GLU A 83 7.90 -7.87 8.12
CA GLU A 83 8.57 -8.64 9.18
C GLU A 83 7.94 -10.03 9.41
N THR A 84 6.66 -10.19 9.05
CA THR A 84 5.87 -11.42 9.25
C THR A 84 5.37 -11.97 7.91
N ASP A 85 5.23 -13.30 7.78
CA ASP A 85 4.59 -13.87 6.59
C ASP A 85 3.16 -13.33 6.44
N LYS A 86 2.88 -12.72 5.30
CA LYS A 86 1.58 -12.12 4.95
C LYS A 86 0.41 -13.08 5.11
N LYS A 87 0.64 -14.40 4.99
CA LYS A 87 -0.39 -15.42 5.17
C LYS A 87 -0.88 -15.50 6.61
N ASP A 88 -0.02 -15.16 7.57
CA ASP A 88 -0.28 -15.26 9.00
C ASP A 88 -0.79 -13.95 9.61
N VAL A 89 -0.93 -12.89 8.81
CA VAL A 89 -1.53 -11.62 9.21
C VAL A 89 -2.99 -11.57 8.76
N VAL A 90 -3.88 -11.16 9.65
CA VAL A 90 -5.31 -10.96 9.38
C VAL A 90 -5.75 -9.58 9.87
N ILE A 91 -6.81 -9.05 9.26
CA ILE A 91 -7.40 -7.78 9.67
C ILE A 91 -8.83 -8.04 10.13
N VAL A 92 -9.09 -7.82 11.42
CA VAL A 92 -10.41 -7.98 12.02
C VAL A 92 -11.16 -6.65 11.90
N ALA A 93 -12.33 -6.67 11.29
CA ALA A 93 -13.18 -5.50 11.15
C ALA A 93 -14.31 -5.51 12.17
N VAL A 94 -14.48 -4.37 12.83
CA VAL A 94 -15.50 -4.13 13.84
C VAL A 94 -16.50 -3.08 13.37
N LYS A 95 -17.71 -3.19 13.92
CA LYS A 95 -18.82 -2.29 13.65
C LYS A 95 -18.46 -0.84 13.99
N PRO A 96 -18.96 0.16 13.25
CA PRO A 96 -18.60 1.56 13.49
C PRO A 96 -19.13 2.09 14.82
N GLN A 97 -20.19 1.48 15.40
CA GLN A 97 -20.78 1.89 16.67
C GLN A 97 -19.84 1.71 17.88
N VAL A 98 -18.73 0.97 17.73
CA VAL A 98 -17.75 0.81 18.82
C VAL A 98 -17.11 2.15 19.24
N VAL A 99 -17.15 3.17 18.37
CA VAL A 99 -16.70 4.53 18.72
C VAL A 99 -17.56 5.18 19.80
N ASP A 100 -18.79 4.71 19.99
CA ASP A 100 -19.73 5.25 20.99
C ASP A 100 -19.44 4.74 22.41
N ALA A 101 -18.41 3.89 22.58
CA ALA A 101 -17.99 3.39 23.87
C ALA A 101 -17.66 4.53 24.85
N GLN A 102 -18.19 4.43 26.07
CA GLN A 102 -17.97 5.45 27.09
C GLN A 102 -16.48 5.56 27.45
N GLY A 103 -15.93 6.77 27.30
CA GLY A 103 -14.52 7.05 27.58
C GLY A 103 -13.58 6.76 26.41
N ALA A 104 -14.12 6.49 25.20
CA ALA A 104 -13.32 6.35 24.00
C ALA A 104 -12.77 7.69 23.50
N PHE A 105 -11.62 7.61 22.82
CA PHE A 105 -10.94 8.75 22.21
C PHE A 105 -10.60 8.46 20.75
N ILE A 106 -10.41 9.51 19.95
CA ILE A 106 -9.88 9.42 18.59
C ILE A 106 -8.51 10.09 18.56
N SER A 107 -7.52 9.37 18.07
CA SER A 107 -6.21 9.91 17.73
C SER A 107 -6.18 10.29 16.26
N LEU A 108 -5.83 11.53 15.92
CA LEU A 108 -5.67 11.99 14.54
C LEU A 108 -4.30 11.59 13.93
N GLY A 109 -3.90 10.34 14.14
CA GLY A 109 -2.67 9.71 13.67
C GLY A 109 -2.25 8.58 14.61
N ASN A 110 -1.02 8.06 14.46
CA ASN A 110 -0.46 7.10 15.42
C ASN A 110 -0.48 7.69 16.84
N ALA A 111 -1.25 7.10 17.77
CA ALA A 111 -1.46 7.66 19.11
C ALA A 111 -0.23 7.64 20.01
N ALA A 112 0.75 6.75 19.72
CA ALA A 112 2.01 6.71 20.46
C ALA A 112 2.82 8.01 20.27
N SER A 113 2.65 8.68 19.13
CA SER A 113 3.33 9.95 18.85
C SER A 113 2.69 11.10 19.61
N SER A 114 3.51 11.91 20.30
CA SER A 114 3.09 13.13 20.99
C SER A 114 2.46 14.19 20.07
N LEU A 115 2.83 14.20 18.79
CA LEU A 115 2.27 15.11 17.79
C LEU A 115 0.82 14.77 17.40
N SER A 116 0.33 13.57 17.75
CA SER A 116 -1.01 13.10 17.38
C SER A 116 -2.00 13.52 18.46
N PRO A 117 -2.92 14.46 18.16
CA PRO A 117 -3.88 14.93 19.15
C PRO A 117 -4.90 13.83 19.45
N LEU A 118 -5.23 13.70 20.73
CA LEU A 118 -6.30 12.84 21.23
C LEU A 118 -7.54 13.70 21.48
N LEU A 119 -8.62 13.38 20.79
CA LEU A 119 -9.87 14.14 20.82
C LEU A 119 -11.00 13.27 21.37
N ASP A 120 -12.01 13.92 21.94
CA ASP A 120 -13.30 13.28 22.20
C ASP A 120 -13.94 12.78 20.90
N ILE A 121 -14.85 11.82 21.00
CA ILE A 121 -15.46 11.16 19.84
C ILE A 121 -16.14 12.15 18.89
N LYS A 122 -16.84 13.16 19.42
CA LYS A 122 -17.59 14.11 18.60
C LYS A 122 -16.63 14.96 17.77
N SER A 123 -15.63 15.57 18.41
CA SER A 123 -14.62 16.39 17.73
C SER A 123 -13.75 15.55 16.80
N GLY A 124 -13.35 14.36 17.22
CA GLY A 124 -12.56 13.43 16.43
C GLY A 124 -13.27 13.00 15.15
N LEU A 125 -14.53 12.54 15.24
CA LEU A 125 -15.31 12.15 14.05
C LEU A 125 -15.56 13.34 13.11
N GLN A 126 -15.68 14.56 13.62
CA GLN A 126 -15.77 15.76 12.79
C GLN A 126 -14.49 15.97 11.96
N SER A 127 -13.32 15.82 12.56
CA SER A 127 -12.03 15.90 11.84
C SER A 127 -11.86 14.75 10.85
N ILE A 128 -12.17 13.51 11.26
CA ILE A 128 -12.07 12.29 10.42
C ILE A 128 -12.97 12.41 9.18
N ASN A 129 -14.24 12.79 9.35
CA ASN A 129 -15.18 12.94 8.24
C ASN A 129 -15.02 14.27 7.47
N GLY A 130 -14.14 15.15 7.94
CA GLY A 130 -13.82 16.44 7.34
C GLY A 130 -12.43 16.42 6.70
N GLU A 131 -11.50 17.16 7.30
CA GLU A 131 -10.17 17.41 6.74
C GLU A 131 -9.29 16.16 6.61
N TYR A 132 -9.49 15.14 7.46
CA TYR A 132 -8.71 13.89 7.42
C TYR A 132 -9.24 12.89 6.41
N TRP A 133 -10.46 13.07 5.89
CA TRP A 133 -11.10 12.07 5.05
C TRP A 133 -10.25 11.72 3.82
N GLN A 134 -9.68 12.73 3.17
CA GLN A 134 -8.81 12.55 2.00
C GLN A 134 -7.49 11.86 2.34
N ILE A 135 -6.96 12.05 3.56
CA ILE A 135 -5.72 11.41 4.01
C ILE A 135 -5.96 9.93 4.29
N ILE A 136 -7.03 9.61 5.02
CA ILE A 136 -7.38 8.24 5.43
C ILE A 136 -7.77 7.39 4.23
N ASN A 137 -8.38 7.98 3.21
CA ASN A 137 -8.75 7.30 1.97
C ASN A 137 -7.65 7.37 0.89
N ASN A 138 -6.46 7.87 1.20
CA ASN A 138 -5.35 7.87 0.25
C ASN A 138 -4.64 6.51 0.23
N ASP A 139 -4.12 6.13 -0.93
CA ASP A 139 -3.35 4.89 -1.11
C ASP A 139 -1.84 5.06 -0.83
N TRP A 140 -1.41 6.29 -0.55
CA TRP A 140 -0.02 6.65 -0.30
C TRP A 140 0.11 7.77 0.74
N TRP A 141 1.31 7.92 1.28
CA TRP A 141 1.65 8.86 2.34
C TRP A 141 3.11 9.31 2.23
N LYS A 142 3.50 10.28 3.05
CA LYS A 142 4.87 10.80 3.18
C LYS A 142 5.18 11.23 4.61
N THR A 143 6.46 11.27 4.93
CA THR A 143 6.94 11.71 6.23
C THR A 143 6.89 13.24 6.36
N GLU A 144 7.27 13.96 5.31
CA GLU A 144 7.53 15.41 5.33
C GLU A 144 6.27 16.25 5.58
N ASP A 145 5.11 15.81 5.09
CA ASP A 145 3.82 16.48 5.30
C ASP A 145 3.01 15.89 6.47
N GLY A 146 3.59 14.89 7.15
CA GLY A 146 2.99 14.16 8.27
C GLY A 146 1.85 13.22 7.88
N THR A 147 1.52 13.04 6.60
CA THR A 147 0.46 12.12 6.17
C THR A 147 0.73 10.68 6.58
N LYS A 148 2.01 10.26 6.65
CA LYS A 148 2.43 8.95 7.18
C LYS A 148 1.92 8.70 8.59
N ARG A 149 2.04 9.71 9.46
CA ARG A 149 1.50 9.64 10.83
C ARG A 149 -0.02 9.71 10.85
N LYS A 150 -0.60 10.64 10.09
CA LYS A 150 -2.04 10.94 10.09
C LYS A 150 -2.90 9.80 9.52
N ILE A 151 -2.43 9.07 8.52
CA ILE A 151 -3.16 7.93 7.93
C ILE A 151 -3.32 6.77 8.94
N MET A 152 -2.46 6.71 9.97
CA MET A 152 -2.56 5.78 11.09
C MET A 152 -3.54 6.25 12.18
N ALA A 153 -4.49 7.13 11.85
CA ALA A 153 -5.52 7.54 12.78
C ALA A 153 -6.26 6.32 13.34
N GLU A 154 -6.48 6.34 14.65
CA GLU A 154 -7.04 5.21 15.39
C GLU A 154 -8.07 5.68 16.42
N CYS A 155 -9.04 4.82 16.70
CA CYS A 155 -9.97 4.94 17.81
C CYS A 155 -9.46 4.08 18.97
N LEU A 156 -9.47 4.67 20.16
CA LEU A 156 -9.00 4.08 21.41
C LEU A 156 -10.22 3.75 22.25
N ILE A 157 -10.49 2.46 22.46
CA ILE A 157 -11.68 1.96 23.14
C ILE A 157 -11.28 1.37 24.50
N PRO A 158 -11.80 1.88 25.63
CA PRO A 158 -11.41 1.41 26.96
C PRO A 158 -11.66 -0.08 27.15
N ASN A 159 -10.70 -0.77 27.76
CA ASN A 159 -10.68 -2.20 28.09
C ASN A 159 -10.75 -3.17 26.91
N GLY A 160 -11.65 -2.99 25.96
CA GLY A 160 -11.79 -3.87 24.82
C GLY A 160 -13.09 -3.70 24.03
N ILE A 161 -13.16 -4.42 22.92
CA ILE A 161 -14.29 -4.48 22.01
C ILE A 161 -14.90 -5.87 22.11
N PRO A 162 -16.21 -6.01 22.40
CA PRO A 162 -16.82 -7.32 22.59
C PRO A 162 -16.86 -8.12 21.28
N PRO A 163 -16.84 -9.47 21.34
CA PRO A 163 -16.93 -10.32 20.15
C PRO A 163 -18.14 -10.04 19.25
N THR A 164 -19.25 -9.57 19.84
CA THR A 164 -20.50 -9.24 19.13
C THR A 164 -20.37 -8.09 18.15
N ASP A 165 -19.32 -7.28 18.26
CA ASP A 165 -19.06 -6.16 17.36
C ASP A 165 -18.10 -6.50 16.23
N ILE A 166 -17.51 -7.70 16.24
CA ILE A 166 -16.71 -8.22 15.13
C ILE A 166 -17.66 -8.71 14.04
N HIS A 167 -17.51 -8.19 12.82
CA HIS A 167 -18.37 -8.60 11.71
C HIS A 167 -17.62 -9.32 10.59
N SER A 168 -16.32 -9.07 10.42
CA SER A 168 -15.55 -9.68 9.33
C SER A 168 -14.08 -9.84 9.66
N VAL A 169 -13.44 -10.82 9.02
CA VAL A 169 -11.99 -11.01 8.99
C VAL A 169 -11.53 -10.95 7.54
N TYR A 170 -10.63 -10.03 7.26
CA TYR A 170 -10.00 -9.87 5.95
C TYR A 170 -8.71 -10.69 5.90
N VAL A 171 -8.47 -11.34 4.76
CA VAL A 171 -7.33 -12.22 4.53
C VAL A 171 -6.71 -11.99 3.14
N THR A 172 -5.47 -12.44 2.99
CA THR A 172 -4.67 -12.23 1.77
C THR A 172 -5.04 -13.14 0.60
N SER A 173 -5.60 -14.32 0.85
CA SER A 173 -5.88 -15.30 -0.20
C SER A 173 -7.01 -16.27 0.16
N PRO A 174 -7.60 -16.95 -0.84
CA PRO A 174 -8.58 -18.02 -0.58
C PRO A 174 -8.02 -19.15 0.29
N ALA A 175 -6.73 -19.49 0.14
CA ALA A 175 -6.10 -20.53 0.96
C ALA A 175 -6.09 -20.16 2.46
N VAL A 176 -5.82 -18.89 2.78
CA VAL A 176 -5.88 -18.40 4.17
C VAL A 176 -7.32 -18.34 4.65
N ALA A 177 -8.28 -18.00 3.78
CA ALA A 177 -9.69 -18.04 4.12
C ALA A 177 -10.13 -19.45 4.57
N GLU A 178 -9.82 -20.47 3.76
CA GLU A 178 -10.12 -21.87 4.10
C GLU A 178 -9.45 -22.31 5.41
N ARG A 179 -8.22 -21.83 5.67
CA ARG A 179 -7.51 -22.11 6.92
C ARG A 179 -8.23 -21.57 8.17
N ILE A 180 -8.89 -20.41 8.09
CA ILE A 180 -9.54 -19.79 9.28
C ILE A 180 -11.03 -20.10 9.42
N ARG A 181 -11.70 -20.56 8.36
CA ARG A 181 -13.13 -20.90 8.40
C ARG A 181 -13.49 -21.85 9.56
N PRO A 182 -12.73 -22.94 9.84
CA PRO A 182 -13.06 -23.82 10.95
C PRO A 182 -13.08 -23.08 12.29
N VAL A 183 -12.07 -22.23 12.54
CA VAL A 183 -11.98 -21.41 13.76
C VAL A 183 -13.19 -20.51 13.89
N LEU A 184 -13.63 -19.86 12.80
CA LEU A 184 -14.77 -18.94 12.84
C LEU A 184 -16.10 -19.66 13.05
N ASN A 185 -16.24 -20.88 12.55
CA ASN A 185 -17.46 -21.69 12.67
C ASN A 185 -17.70 -22.20 14.11
N GLU A 186 -16.67 -22.22 14.96
CA GLU A 186 -16.80 -22.59 16.38
C GLU A 186 -17.50 -21.51 17.22
N PHE A 187 -17.65 -20.29 16.69
CA PHE A 187 -18.20 -19.17 17.44
C PHE A 187 -19.68 -18.92 17.13
N PRO A 188 -20.48 -18.57 18.15
CA PRO A 188 -21.93 -18.43 18.02
C PRO A 188 -22.37 -17.23 17.17
N HIS A 189 -21.47 -16.26 16.93
CA HIS A 189 -21.76 -15.06 16.15
C HIS A 189 -21.19 -15.20 14.73
N PRO A 190 -21.98 -14.93 13.68
CA PRO A 190 -21.50 -15.07 12.31
C PRO A 190 -20.45 -14.00 11.99
N VAL A 191 -19.24 -14.44 11.66
CA VAL A 191 -18.14 -13.59 11.21
C VAL A 191 -17.78 -13.95 9.77
N SER A 192 -17.92 -12.98 8.86
CA SER A 192 -17.63 -13.18 7.44
C SER A 192 -16.12 -13.21 7.18
N VAL A 193 -15.66 -14.09 6.27
CA VAL A 193 -14.30 -14.06 5.75
C VAL A 193 -14.28 -13.36 4.40
N VAL A 194 -13.45 -12.34 4.26
CA VAL A 194 -13.31 -11.56 3.03
C VAL A 194 -11.88 -11.68 2.49
N VAL A 195 -11.74 -12.16 1.26
CA VAL A 195 -10.45 -12.20 0.57
C VAL A 195 -10.21 -10.84 -0.08
N GLU A 196 -9.25 -10.08 0.44
CA GLU A 196 -8.95 -8.72 -0.03
C GLU A 196 -7.43 -8.46 -0.05
N PRO A 197 -6.68 -9.04 -1.00
CA PRO A 197 -5.23 -8.91 -1.06
C PRO A 197 -4.76 -7.45 -1.15
N HIS A 198 -5.55 -6.55 -1.76
CA HIS A 198 -5.19 -5.14 -1.90
C HIS A 198 -5.01 -4.43 -0.55
N MET A 199 -5.82 -4.82 0.45
CA MET A 199 -5.70 -4.30 1.81
C MET A 199 -4.34 -4.61 2.44
N PHE A 200 -3.68 -5.68 2.00
CA PHE A 200 -2.36 -6.14 2.46
C PHE A 200 -1.22 -5.75 1.50
N PHE A 201 -1.39 -4.66 0.74
CA PHE A 201 -0.41 -4.18 -0.25
C PHE A 201 -0.05 -5.22 -1.32
N GLN A 202 -0.93 -6.19 -1.58
CA GLN A 202 -0.76 -7.17 -2.65
C GLN A 202 -1.57 -6.79 -3.87
N PRO A 203 -1.18 -7.23 -5.07
CA PRO A 203 -2.00 -7.07 -6.26
C PRO A 203 -3.39 -7.68 -6.09
N ARG A 204 -4.40 -7.03 -6.67
CA ARG A 204 -5.77 -7.56 -6.76
C ARG A 204 -5.78 -8.83 -7.61
N ARG A 205 -5.08 -8.77 -8.75
CA ARG A 205 -4.94 -9.87 -9.71
C ARG A 205 -3.57 -9.80 -10.35
N HIS A 206 -3.08 -10.94 -10.83
CA HIS A 206 -1.89 -11.00 -11.66
C HIS A 206 -1.97 -12.24 -12.55
N GLY A 207 -1.20 -12.26 -13.63
CA GLY A 207 -1.11 -13.41 -14.52
C GLY A 207 0.27 -13.51 -15.15
N ALA A 208 0.78 -14.73 -15.23
CA ALA A 208 2.03 -15.01 -15.92
C ALA A 208 1.82 -14.98 -17.45
N ILE A 209 2.71 -14.27 -18.14
CA ILE A 209 2.79 -14.22 -19.60
C ILE A 209 3.92 -15.17 -20.06
N THR A 210 5.04 -15.14 -19.35
CA THR A 210 6.15 -16.10 -19.43
C THR A 210 6.65 -16.42 -18.02
N ASP A 211 7.70 -17.23 -17.89
CA ASP A 211 8.32 -17.54 -16.59
C ASP A 211 8.91 -16.29 -15.89
N LYS A 212 9.22 -15.24 -16.65
CA LYS A 212 9.84 -14.00 -16.16
C LYS A 212 8.99 -12.76 -16.38
N LEU A 213 7.92 -12.83 -17.16
CA LEU A 213 7.04 -11.70 -17.49
C LEU A 213 5.63 -11.95 -16.96
N SER A 214 5.07 -10.98 -16.25
CA SER A 214 3.68 -11.02 -15.77
C SER A 214 2.94 -9.71 -16.03
N TRP A 215 1.62 -9.75 -16.06
CA TRP A 215 0.78 -8.56 -15.86
C TRP A 215 0.27 -8.53 -14.42
N VAL A 216 0.05 -7.32 -13.90
CA VAL A 216 -0.33 -7.06 -12.50
C VAL A 216 -1.44 -6.01 -12.45
N ASP A 217 -2.53 -6.34 -11.78
CA ASP A 217 -3.59 -5.40 -11.41
C ASP A 217 -3.37 -4.99 -9.95
N GLY A 218 -2.77 -3.83 -9.73
CA GLY A 218 -2.42 -3.36 -8.39
C GLY A 218 -1.66 -2.03 -8.42
N ASP A 219 -0.99 -1.74 -7.31
CA ASP A 219 -0.23 -0.51 -7.14
C ASP A 219 1.26 -0.75 -7.35
N MET A 220 1.81 -0.17 -8.42
CA MET A 220 3.20 -0.37 -8.84
C MET A 220 4.22 0.13 -7.83
N PHE A 221 3.90 1.17 -7.06
CA PHE A 221 4.82 1.72 -6.07
C PHE A 221 5.05 0.80 -4.87
N PHE A 222 4.23 -0.25 -4.71
CA PHE A 222 4.44 -1.32 -3.72
C PHE A 222 5.10 -2.57 -4.33
N SER A 223 5.59 -2.48 -5.57
CA SER A 223 6.31 -3.58 -6.20
C SER A 223 7.62 -3.89 -5.48
N GLN A 224 7.92 -5.18 -5.33
CA GLN A 224 9.19 -5.65 -4.79
C GLN A 224 10.32 -5.66 -5.85
N MET A 225 10.03 -5.34 -7.12
CA MET A 225 11.05 -5.23 -8.16
C MET A 225 12.05 -4.11 -7.84
N GLN A 226 13.32 -4.30 -8.23
CA GLN A 226 14.40 -3.35 -8.00
C GLN A 226 14.12 -2.00 -8.68
N THR A 227 13.71 -2.04 -9.95
CA THR A 227 13.50 -0.84 -10.76
C THR A 227 12.01 -0.58 -10.97
N LEU A 228 11.55 0.63 -10.64
CA LEU A 228 10.21 1.12 -10.93
C LEU A 228 10.26 2.07 -12.13
N THR A 229 9.36 1.91 -13.09
CA THR A 229 9.31 2.79 -14.25
C THR A 229 8.30 3.92 -14.03
N VAL A 230 8.72 5.16 -14.24
CA VAL A 230 7.80 6.31 -14.20
C VAL A 230 7.64 6.81 -15.63
N SER A 231 6.42 6.76 -16.14
CA SER A 231 6.09 7.38 -17.44
C SER A 231 6.15 8.90 -17.30
N VAL A 232 7.04 9.54 -18.05
CA VAL A 232 7.29 10.99 -17.97
C VAL A 232 7.16 11.66 -19.34
N ASN A 233 7.20 12.99 -19.33
CA ASN A 233 7.47 13.80 -20.52
C ASN A 233 8.90 14.35 -20.48
N THR A 234 9.35 14.98 -21.56
CA THR A 234 10.73 15.49 -21.67
C THR A 234 10.88 16.95 -21.24
N VAL A 235 9.79 17.63 -20.87
CA VAL A 235 9.79 19.06 -20.48
C VAL A 235 9.81 19.31 -18.96
N GLY A 236 9.97 18.27 -18.14
CA GLY A 236 10.21 18.42 -16.70
C GLY A 236 8.95 18.66 -15.84
N VAL A 237 7.77 18.19 -16.27
CA VAL A 237 6.50 18.43 -15.57
C VAL A 237 5.80 17.12 -15.17
N MET A 238 5.60 16.88 -13.87
CA MET A 238 4.79 15.75 -13.37
C MET A 238 3.48 16.24 -12.74
N GLY A 239 2.44 16.40 -13.57
CA GLY A 239 1.21 17.10 -13.17
C GLY A 239 -0.03 16.24 -12.91
N LYS A 240 -0.11 15.01 -13.45
CA LYS A 240 -1.26 14.11 -13.27
C LYS A 240 -0.85 12.64 -13.20
N GLY A 241 -1.78 11.79 -12.73
CA GLY A 241 -1.67 10.32 -12.73
C GLY A 241 -0.43 9.81 -11.99
N LEU A 242 0.11 8.70 -12.49
CA LEU A 242 1.30 8.03 -11.95
C LEU A 242 2.48 8.98 -11.72
N ALA A 243 2.77 9.86 -12.69
CA ALA A 243 3.88 10.80 -12.59
C ALA A 243 3.69 11.80 -11.45
N SER A 244 2.49 12.35 -11.29
CA SER A 244 2.19 13.27 -10.19
C SER A 244 2.36 12.60 -8.83
N ARG A 245 1.84 11.36 -8.68
CA ARG A 245 2.07 10.58 -7.46
C ARG A 245 3.55 10.34 -7.23
N ALA A 246 4.31 9.94 -8.25
CA ALA A 246 5.75 9.72 -8.15
C ALA A 246 6.50 10.97 -7.68
N LYS A 247 6.17 12.15 -8.24
CA LYS A 247 6.74 13.45 -7.80
C LYS A 247 6.49 13.71 -6.33
N TYR A 248 5.29 13.42 -5.87
CA TYR A 248 4.93 13.65 -4.48
C TYR A 248 5.59 12.63 -3.57
N GLN A 249 5.54 11.35 -3.90
CA GLN A 249 6.05 10.26 -3.09
C GLN A 249 7.59 10.18 -3.08
N PHE A 250 8.26 10.60 -4.16
CA PHE A 250 9.72 10.56 -4.35
C PHE A 250 10.23 11.93 -4.86
N PRO A 251 10.29 12.94 -3.97
CA PRO A 251 10.66 14.30 -4.37
C PRO A 251 12.11 14.40 -4.86
N ASP A 252 13.01 13.58 -4.34
CA ASP A 252 14.41 13.44 -4.77
C ASP A 252 14.52 12.98 -6.23
N MET A 253 13.75 11.95 -6.61
CA MET A 253 13.65 11.50 -8.00
C MET A 253 13.13 12.62 -8.91
N TYR A 254 12.17 13.42 -8.43
CA TYR A 254 11.65 14.54 -9.22
C TYR A 254 12.71 15.62 -9.48
N VAL A 255 13.59 15.91 -8.53
CA VAL A 255 14.71 16.84 -8.73
C VAL A 255 15.63 16.33 -9.85
N VAL A 256 16.03 15.06 -9.78
CA VAL A 256 16.86 14.42 -10.82
C VAL A 256 16.17 14.49 -12.18
N TYR A 257 14.87 14.16 -12.23
CA TYR A 257 14.06 14.25 -13.45
C TYR A 257 14.10 15.66 -14.08
N GLN A 258 13.95 16.71 -13.27
CA GLN A 258 14.00 18.08 -13.79
C GLN A 258 15.37 18.43 -14.38
N ASP A 259 16.46 17.94 -13.77
CA ASP A 259 17.81 18.25 -14.23
C ASP A 259 18.19 17.48 -15.50
N VAL A 260 17.75 16.22 -15.64
CA VAL A 260 17.93 15.45 -16.89
C VAL A 260 17.09 15.99 -18.05
N CYS A 261 15.93 16.59 -17.76
CA CYS A 261 15.15 17.34 -18.76
C CYS A 261 15.88 18.61 -19.21
N LYS A 262 16.37 19.43 -18.27
CA LYS A 262 17.08 20.68 -18.57
C LYS A 262 18.36 20.44 -19.37
N SER A 263 19.12 19.41 -19.01
CA SER A 263 20.35 19.01 -19.70
C SER A 263 20.11 18.28 -21.02
N LYS A 264 18.84 17.99 -21.36
CA LYS A 264 18.43 17.19 -22.53
C LYS A 264 19.01 15.77 -22.54
N ALA A 265 19.37 15.25 -21.37
CA ALA A 265 19.77 13.85 -21.20
C ALA A 265 18.56 12.90 -21.29
N LEU A 266 17.35 13.40 -21.04
CA LEU A 266 16.10 12.65 -21.20
C LEU A 266 15.37 13.07 -22.48
N VAL A 267 15.34 12.19 -23.49
CA VAL A 267 14.68 12.43 -24.79
C VAL A 267 13.82 11.22 -25.19
N MET A 268 12.87 11.43 -26.11
CA MET A 268 12.05 10.34 -26.62
C MET A 268 12.92 9.21 -27.19
N GLY A 269 12.56 7.96 -26.86
CA GLY A 269 13.33 6.78 -27.25
C GLY A 269 14.57 6.48 -26.39
N MET A 270 14.97 7.37 -25.48
CA MET A 270 16.12 7.17 -24.60
C MET A 270 15.72 7.42 -23.13
N PRO A 271 15.23 6.38 -22.44
CA PRO A 271 14.96 6.44 -21.00
C PRO A 271 16.20 6.78 -20.17
N TYR A 272 15.98 7.34 -18.98
CA TYR A 272 17.05 7.64 -18.03
C TYR A 272 16.87 6.81 -16.75
N LEU A 273 17.93 6.15 -16.31
CA LEU A 273 17.91 5.34 -15.09
C LEU A 273 18.52 6.11 -13.91
N TYR A 274 17.70 6.40 -12.91
CA TYR A 274 18.14 6.96 -11.64
C TYR A 274 18.37 5.85 -10.61
N LYS A 275 19.64 5.63 -10.25
CA LYS A 275 20.08 4.64 -9.25
C LYS A 275 20.06 5.25 -7.85
N ARG A 276 18.85 5.39 -7.28
CA ARG A 276 18.66 5.93 -5.92
C ARG A 276 19.34 5.02 -4.89
N GLU A 277 19.98 5.62 -3.90
CA GLU A 277 20.66 4.90 -2.80
C GLU A 277 19.78 4.74 -1.55
N ALA A 278 18.67 5.46 -1.45
CA ALA A 278 17.73 5.36 -0.34
C ALA A 278 16.75 4.16 -0.47
N SER A 279 16.40 3.56 0.67
CA SER A 279 15.46 2.44 0.75
C SER A 279 14.01 2.92 0.66
N LEU A 280 13.17 2.20 -0.10
CA LEU A 280 11.72 2.49 -0.16
C LEU A 280 10.99 2.10 1.13
N ASP A 281 11.52 1.12 1.87
CA ASP A 281 10.90 0.72 3.13
C ASP A 281 11.02 1.82 4.19
N GLU A 282 12.04 2.69 4.08
CA GLU A 282 12.16 3.88 4.92
C GLU A 282 11.01 4.86 4.70
N ASP A 283 10.60 5.01 3.45
CA ASP A 283 9.48 5.87 3.07
C ASP A 283 8.14 5.25 3.54
N LEU A 284 7.98 3.94 3.40
CA LEU A 284 6.71 3.24 3.60
C LEU A 284 6.43 2.78 5.05
N ALA A 285 7.40 2.22 5.77
CA ALA A 285 7.20 1.58 7.07
C ALA A 285 7.23 2.58 8.25
N ASP A 286 6.46 2.33 9.31
CA ASP A 286 6.61 3.09 10.56
C ASP A 286 7.92 2.71 11.28
N GLU A 287 8.72 3.71 11.69
CA GLU A 287 10.03 3.50 12.34
C GLU A 287 10.96 2.49 11.61
N PRO A 288 11.40 2.81 10.38
CA PRO A 288 12.04 1.85 9.48
C PRO A 288 13.43 1.36 9.91
N LEU A 289 14.11 2.10 10.79
CA LEU A 289 15.46 1.75 11.30
C LEU A 289 15.48 0.45 12.12
N SER A 290 14.31 -0.06 12.50
CA SER A 290 14.16 -1.33 13.24
C SER A 290 13.98 -2.56 12.33
N MET A 291 13.92 -2.38 11.00
CA MET A 291 13.68 -3.48 10.06
C MET A 291 14.98 -4.25 9.73
N PRO A 292 15.00 -5.59 9.86
CA PRO A 292 16.22 -6.40 9.70
C PRO A 292 16.70 -6.53 8.24
N ASN A 293 15.83 -6.26 7.27
CA ASN A 293 16.13 -6.34 5.84
C ASN A 293 15.50 -5.14 5.11
N LEU A 294 16.17 -3.98 5.14
CA LEU A 294 15.83 -2.88 4.23
C LEU A 294 15.92 -3.41 2.79
N ASN A 295 14.81 -3.38 2.03
CA ASN A 295 14.83 -3.79 0.63
C ASN A 295 15.98 -3.10 -0.12
N ALA A 296 16.61 -3.84 -1.04
CA ALA A 296 17.64 -3.30 -1.91
C ALA A 296 17.18 -1.99 -2.58
N ASN A 297 18.11 -1.02 -2.65
CA ASN A 297 18.00 0.27 -3.33
C ASN A 297 17.00 0.26 -4.50
N LYS A 298 15.94 1.09 -4.41
CA LYS A 298 14.92 1.17 -5.46
C LYS A 298 15.33 2.14 -6.55
N TRP A 299 15.50 1.65 -7.77
CA TRP A 299 15.86 2.49 -8.91
C TRP A 299 14.62 2.98 -9.64
N PHE A 300 14.74 4.12 -10.32
CA PHE A 300 13.67 4.70 -11.13
C PHE A 300 14.09 4.79 -12.59
N LEU A 301 13.37 4.10 -13.47
CA LEU A 301 13.49 4.29 -14.91
C LEU A 301 12.52 5.40 -15.34
N LEU A 302 13.06 6.58 -15.62
CA LEU A 302 12.31 7.70 -16.18
C LEU A 302 12.10 7.41 -17.66
N PHE A 303 10.88 7.02 -18.04
CA PHE A 303 10.55 6.56 -19.38
C PHE A 303 9.71 7.62 -20.12
N PRO A 304 10.28 8.31 -21.12
CA PRO A 304 9.54 9.28 -21.92
C PRO A 304 8.46 8.60 -22.74
N THR A 305 7.22 9.01 -22.52
CA THR A 305 6.05 8.54 -23.31
C THR A 305 5.50 9.63 -24.22
N LYS A 306 5.92 10.88 -24.02
CA LYS A 306 5.52 12.06 -24.78
C LYS A 306 6.57 13.16 -24.62
N GLU A 307 6.59 14.12 -25.53
CA GLU A 307 7.48 15.28 -25.40
C GLU A 307 6.88 16.32 -24.45
N HIS A 308 5.68 16.80 -24.76
CA HIS A 308 4.98 17.77 -23.93
C HIS A 308 3.82 17.15 -23.16
N TRP A 309 3.57 17.60 -21.92
CA TRP A 309 2.49 17.04 -21.07
C TRP A 309 1.08 17.27 -21.61
N LYS A 310 0.90 18.22 -22.54
CA LYS A 310 -0.39 18.56 -23.18
C LYS A 310 -0.76 17.60 -24.32
N GLU A 311 0.18 16.78 -24.77
CA GLU A 311 0.04 15.92 -25.93
C GLU A 311 -0.35 14.48 -25.53
N GLY A 312 -0.84 13.73 -26.52
CA GLY A 312 -0.98 12.29 -26.44
C GLY A 312 0.39 11.60 -26.33
N SER A 313 0.39 10.33 -25.95
CA SER A 313 1.64 9.56 -25.92
C SER A 313 2.05 9.13 -27.31
N ASP A 314 3.36 9.06 -27.57
CA ASP A 314 3.92 8.64 -28.85
C ASP A 314 4.28 7.14 -28.83
N PRO A 315 3.51 6.27 -29.51
CA PRO A 315 3.77 4.83 -29.54
C PRO A 315 5.11 4.48 -30.20
N LYS A 316 5.57 5.26 -31.20
CA LYS A 316 6.84 4.99 -31.88
C LYS A 316 8.02 5.29 -30.96
N GLY A 317 8.00 6.44 -30.29
CA GLY A 317 8.99 6.78 -29.29
C GLY A 317 9.01 5.81 -28.10
N ILE A 318 7.86 5.26 -27.71
CA ILE A 318 7.78 4.19 -26.70
C ILE A 318 8.44 2.90 -27.20
N GLU A 319 8.17 2.46 -28.44
CA GLU A 319 8.82 1.28 -29.03
C GLU A 319 10.35 1.44 -29.07
N THR A 320 10.84 2.60 -29.49
CA THR A 320 12.28 2.93 -29.46
C THR A 320 12.83 2.86 -28.02
N GLY A 321 12.10 3.40 -27.04
CA GLY A 321 12.52 3.36 -25.63
C GLY A 321 12.55 1.95 -25.04
N LEU A 322 11.64 1.07 -25.46
CA LEU A 322 11.66 -0.35 -25.11
C LEU A 322 12.84 -1.07 -25.76
N GLY A 323 13.20 -0.70 -26.99
CA GLY A 323 14.42 -1.16 -27.67
C GLY A 323 15.67 -0.77 -26.89
N TRP A 324 15.80 0.51 -26.52
CA TRP A 324 16.89 0.99 -25.68
C TRP A 324 16.98 0.22 -24.36
N LEU A 325 15.86 -0.01 -23.68
CA LEU A 325 15.83 -0.78 -22.44
C LEU A 325 16.36 -2.20 -22.64
N LEU A 326 15.92 -2.89 -23.70
CA LEU A 326 16.35 -4.26 -24.01
C LEU A 326 17.87 -4.34 -24.28
N GLU A 327 18.44 -3.31 -24.91
CA GLU A 327 19.87 -3.23 -25.19
C GLU A 327 20.72 -2.90 -23.96
N ASN A 328 20.17 -2.10 -23.02
CA ASN A 328 20.96 -1.49 -21.95
C ASN A 328 20.68 -2.05 -20.53
N TYR A 329 19.60 -2.81 -20.30
CA TYR A 329 19.24 -3.22 -18.93
C TYR A 329 20.35 -4.02 -18.22
N LYS A 330 21.12 -4.83 -18.96
CA LYS A 330 22.22 -5.63 -18.41
C LYS A 330 23.40 -4.76 -18.00
N THR A 331 23.84 -3.87 -18.89
CA THR A 331 24.98 -2.97 -18.65
C THR A 331 24.66 -1.96 -17.56
N GLU A 332 23.40 -1.53 -17.48
CA GLU A 332 22.91 -0.66 -16.43
C GLU A 332 22.72 -1.35 -15.07
N GLY A 333 22.69 -2.68 -15.04
CA GLY A 333 22.58 -3.47 -13.81
C GLY A 333 21.14 -3.66 -13.31
N VAL A 334 20.14 -3.51 -14.17
CA VAL A 334 18.74 -3.77 -13.84
C VAL A 334 18.54 -5.27 -13.63
N GLN A 335 18.13 -5.67 -12.43
CA GLN A 335 17.92 -7.07 -12.03
C GLN A 335 16.45 -7.48 -12.06
N SER A 336 15.54 -6.51 -11.99
CA SER A 336 14.10 -6.71 -12.16
C SER A 336 13.38 -5.37 -12.35
N ILE A 337 12.26 -5.37 -13.07
CA ILE A 337 11.58 -4.14 -13.45
C ILE A 337 10.05 -4.23 -13.32
N ALA A 338 9.45 -3.20 -12.73
CA ALA A 338 8.02 -2.95 -12.78
C ALA A 338 7.74 -1.79 -13.73
N MET A 339 6.83 -2.00 -14.69
CA MET A 339 6.47 -1.00 -15.69
C MET A 339 4.97 -0.72 -15.65
N PRO A 340 4.52 0.53 -15.76
CA PRO A 340 3.11 0.81 -15.98
C PRO A 340 2.74 0.46 -17.44
N ALA A 341 1.47 0.34 -17.74
CA ALA A 341 0.97 0.30 -19.11
C ALA A 341 1.32 1.61 -19.85
N LEU A 342 2.45 1.61 -20.57
CA LEU A 342 3.08 2.82 -21.10
C LEU A 342 2.15 3.55 -22.07
N GLY A 343 1.89 4.82 -21.78
CA GLY A 343 1.06 5.68 -22.62
C GLY A 343 -0.44 5.35 -22.60
N CYS A 344 -0.88 4.33 -21.86
CA CYS A 344 -2.30 4.04 -21.62
C CYS A 344 -2.92 4.99 -20.59
N GLY A 345 -4.25 4.90 -20.41
CA GLY A 345 -4.98 5.75 -19.46
C GLY A 345 -4.97 7.23 -19.87
N LEU A 346 -4.34 8.09 -19.07
CA LEU A 346 -4.21 9.53 -19.37
C LEU A 346 -3.36 9.83 -20.61
N GLY A 347 -2.59 8.85 -21.09
CA GLY A 347 -1.79 8.98 -22.31
C GLY A 347 -2.55 8.74 -23.61
N GLY A 348 -3.76 8.20 -23.55
CA GLY A 348 -4.66 8.02 -24.69
C GLY A 348 -4.41 6.79 -25.58
N LEU A 349 -3.39 5.97 -25.31
CA LEU A 349 -3.14 4.74 -26.08
C LEU A 349 -3.98 3.57 -25.57
N ASP A 350 -4.41 2.68 -26.49
CA ASP A 350 -5.17 1.48 -26.14
C ASP A 350 -4.22 0.35 -25.69
N TRP A 351 -4.58 -0.31 -24.59
CA TRP A 351 -3.91 -1.51 -24.12
C TRP A 351 -3.86 -2.63 -25.18
N LYS A 352 -4.85 -2.71 -26.06
CA LYS A 352 -4.88 -3.73 -27.14
C LYS A 352 -3.66 -3.65 -28.04
N ASP A 353 -3.15 -2.44 -28.26
CA ASP A 353 -1.97 -2.22 -29.10
C ASP A 353 -0.69 -2.23 -28.24
N MET A 354 -0.73 -1.53 -27.09
CA MET A 354 0.45 -1.36 -26.23
C MET A 354 0.84 -2.62 -25.46
N GLY A 355 -0.11 -3.44 -25.04
CA GLY A 355 0.14 -4.67 -24.30
C GLY A 355 1.03 -5.64 -25.09
N PRO A 356 0.65 -6.04 -26.32
CA PRO A 356 1.47 -6.87 -27.18
C PRO A 356 2.82 -6.23 -27.54
N LEU A 357 2.84 -4.91 -27.78
CA LEU A 357 4.08 -4.19 -28.05
C LEU A 357 5.06 -4.30 -26.88
N MET A 358 4.63 -4.00 -25.66
CA MET A 358 5.48 -4.12 -24.47
C MET A 358 5.96 -5.56 -24.27
N CYS A 359 5.06 -6.54 -24.42
CA CYS A 359 5.40 -7.95 -24.25
C CYS A 359 6.46 -8.42 -25.25
N ARG A 360 6.44 -7.96 -26.51
CA ARG A 360 7.44 -8.28 -27.54
C ARG A 360 8.88 -7.99 -27.11
N TYR A 361 9.08 -6.94 -26.32
CA TYR A 361 10.41 -6.54 -25.85
C TYR A 361 10.71 -7.15 -24.47
N LEU A 362 9.78 -7.03 -23.52
CA LEU A 362 10.00 -7.48 -22.15
C LEU A 362 10.13 -9.00 -22.04
N SER A 363 9.49 -9.77 -22.93
CA SER A 363 9.64 -11.24 -22.92
C SER A 363 11.04 -11.71 -23.33
N LYS A 364 11.86 -10.85 -23.94
CA LYS A 364 13.24 -11.14 -24.35
C LYS A 364 14.26 -10.82 -23.25
N MET A 365 13.83 -10.21 -22.14
CA MET A 365 14.70 -9.89 -21.03
C MET A 365 14.94 -11.12 -20.15
N ASP A 366 16.17 -11.26 -19.65
CA ASP A 366 16.56 -12.36 -18.78
C ASP A 366 16.23 -12.11 -17.30
N VAL A 367 15.64 -10.96 -17.00
CA VAL A 367 15.26 -10.52 -15.66
C VAL A 367 13.75 -10.53 -15.48
N ARG A 368 13.28 -10.55 -14.23
CA ARG A 368 11.85 -10.49 -13.95
C ARG A 368 11.27 -9.12 -14.35
N ALA A 369 10.18 -9.13 -15.09
CA ALA A 369 9.45 -7.94 -15.51
C ALA A 369 7.96 -8.09 -15.18
N SER A 370 7.34 -7.00 -14.74
CA SER A 370 5.88 -6.96 -14.51
C SER A 370 5.28 -5.71 -15.12
N ILE A 371 4.18 -5.88 -15.86
CA ILE A 371 3.40 -4.79 -16.45
C ILE A 371 2.18 -4.52 -15.57
N TYR A 372 2.11 -3.34 -14.98
CA TYR A 372 0.99 -2.88 -14.17
C TYR A 372 -0.09 -2.30 -15.07
N LEU A 373 -1.28 -2.89 -15.01
CA LEU A 373 -2.44 -2.52 -15.82
C LEU A 373 -2.90 -1.08 -15.50
N PRO A 374 -3.49 -0.36 -16.48
CA PRO A 374 -3.99 0.99 -16.25
C PRO A 374 -5.11 0.98 -15.20
N GLN A 375 -5.08 1.92 -14.25
CA GLN A 375 -6.11 1.98 -13.19
C GLN A 375 -7.40 2.63 -13.69
N GLU A 376 -7.30 3.50 -14.70
CA GLU A 376 -8.41 4.26 -15.26
C GLU A 376 -9.22 3.46 -16.30
N GLN A 377 -8.75 2.28 -16.70
CA GLN A 377 -9.37 1.47 -17.75
C GLN A 377 -9.51 0.01 -17.30
N GLN A 378 -10.73 -0.50 -17.33
CA GLN A 378 -10.96 -1.93 -17.13
C GLN A 378 -10.56 -2.70 -18.40
N ILE A 379 -9.54 -3.54 -18.27
CA ILE A 379 -9.08 -4.40 -19.36
C ILE A 379 -9.90 -5.70 -19.36
N ALA A 380 -10.48 -6.02 -20.52
CA ALA A 380 -11.25 -7.23 -20.70
C ALA A 380 -10.33 -8.47 -20.62
N PRO A 381 -10.77 -9.61 -20.02
CA PRO A 381 -9.91 -10.77 -19.76
C PRO A 381 -9.23 -11.36 -21.01
N GLU A 382 -9.85 -11.26 -22.19
CA GLU A 382 -9.29 -11.71 -23.46
C GLU A 382 -7.99 -10.99 -23.84
N PHE A 383 -7.85 -9.71 -23.48
CA PHE A 383 -6.64 -8.92 -23.76
C PHE A 383 -5.54 -9.11 -22.70
N LEU A 384 -5.77 -9.98 -21.73
CA LEU A 384 -4.79 -10.41 -20.72
C LEU A 384 -4.28 -11.83 -20.97
N ARG A 385 -4.82 -12.51 -21.98
CA ARG A 385 -4.43 -13.86 -22.37
C ARG A 385 -3.03 -13.85 -22.97
N ARG A 386 -2.27 -14.91 -22.68
CA ARG A 386 -0.91 -15.08 -23.15
C ARG A 386 -0.82 -15.08 -24.67
N GLU A 387 -1.78 -15.73 -25.33
CA GLU A 387 -1.89 -15.84 -26.79
C GLU A 387 -1.99 -14.45 -27.43
N PHE A 388 -2.91 -13.62 -26.91
CA PHE A 388 -3.07 -12.24 -27.36
C PHE A 388 -1.82 -11.39 -27.14
N LEU A 389 -1.27 -11.42 -25.91
CA LEU A 389 -0.13 -10.58 -25.53
C LEU A 389 1.18 -10.95 -26.23
N LEU A 390 1.35 -12.21 -26.65
CA LEU A 390 2.52 -12.66 -27.39
C LEU A 390 2.30 -12.72 -28.91
N GLY A 391 1.08 -12.42 -29.38
CA GLY A 391 0.71 -12.52 -30.79
C GLY A 391 0.84 -13.95 -31.34
N LYS A 392 0.50 -14.94 -30.52
CA LYS A 392 0.58 -16.38 -30.84
C LYS A 392 -0.78 -17.03 -30.92
#